data_AF-H5US56-F1
#
_entry.id   AF-H5US56-F1
#
_cell.length_a   1.000
_cell.length_b   1.000
_cell.length_c   1.000
_cell.angle_alpha   90.00
_cell.angle_beta   90.00
_cell.angle_gamma   90.00
#
_symmetry.space_group_name_H-M   'P 1'
#
loop_
_entity.id
_entity.type
_entity.pdbx_description
1 polymer ?
#
loop_
_entity_poly.entity_id
_entity_poly.type
_entity_poly.pdbx_seq_one_letter_code
_entity_poly.pdbx_strand_id
1 'polypeptide(L)'
;MGSGSARAVTPSTPNVAVCQECWAGDGREVVGRVPLCGLGGQVPTRGVDCFDVCEGDSVTVVRPSAEGRRAGGRPCWLRDVHDPDVLDAVSSWLEAGGPGVAEIPDLLAIHAFTPPRRVRVEHEG
;
A
#
# COMPACT_ATOMS: atom_id res chain seq x y z
N MET A 1 21.55 -3.22 29.79
CA MET A 1 20.25 -2.54 29.75
C MET A 1 19.73 -2.69 28.33
N GLY A 2 19.05 -3.81 28.06
CA GLY A 2 18.52 -4.13 26.74
C GLY A 2 17.01 -3.96 26.76
N SER A 3 16.48 -3.13 25.88
CA SER A 3 15.04 -3.08 25.59
C SER A 3 14.87 -2.73 24.13
N GLY A 4 15.17 -3.71 23.27
CA GLY A 4 14.63 -3.75 21.92
C GLY A 4 13.23 -4.36 21.99
N SER A 5 12.21 -3.53 22.18
CA SER A 5 10.82 -3.99 22.10
C SER A 5 10.45 -4.11 20.62
N ALA A 6 10.72 -5.27 20.03
CA ALA A 6 10.17 -5.64 18.72
C ALA A 6 8.68 -5.93 18.94
N ARG A 7 7.84 -4.94 18.62
CA ARG A 7 6.38 -5.12 18.61
C ARG A 7 6.06 -6.17 17.54
N ALA A 8 5.53 -7.31 17.98
CA ALA A 8 5.16 -8.41 17.10
C ALA A 8 4.22 -7.88 15.99
N VAL A 9 4.62 -8.06 14.73
CA VAL A 9 3.72 -7.89 13.59
C VAL A 9 2.65 -8.96 13.72
N THR A 10 1.43 -8.56 14.06
CA THR A 10 0.28 -9.46 13.99
C THR A 10 0.04 -9.81 12.51
N PRO A 11 0.02 -11.11 12.13
CA PRO A 11 -0.08 -11.55 10.72
C PRO A 11 -1.44 -11.26 10.06
N SER A 12 -2.31 -10.51 10.74
CA SER A 12 -3.67 -10.16 10.32
C SER A 12 -3.77 -8.81 9.61
N THR A 13 -2.76 -7.95 9.65
CA THR A 13 -2.83 -6.62 9.00
C THR A 13 -2.29 -6.70 7.57
N PRO A 14 -2.99 -6.13 6.57
CA PRO A 14 -2.41 -5.88 5.26
C PRO A 14 -1.14 -5.02 5.39
N ASN A 15 -0.27 -5.04 4.39
CA ASN A 15 0.85 -4.10 4.33
C ASN A 15 0.81 -3.30 3.04
N VAL A 16 1.39 -2.09 3.10
CA VAL A 16 1.36 -1.14 1.99
C VAL A 16 2.80 -0.84 1.58
N ALA A 17 3.08 -0.86 0.28
CA ALA A 17 4.33 -0.40 -0.29
C ALA A 17 4.07 0.77 -1.24
N VAL A 18 4.95 1.77 -1.24
CA VAL A 18 4.78 3.03 -2.00
C VAL A 18 6.06 3.40 -2.72
N CYS A 19 5.94 3.89 -3.95
CA CYS A 19 7.06 4.44 -4.72
C CYS A 19 7.47 5.79 -4.12
N GLN A 20 8.65 5.86 -3.51
CA GLN A 20 9.14 7.08 -2.88
C GLN A 20 9.35 8.18 -3.91
N GLU A 21 9.87 7.86 -5.09
CA GLU A 21 10.10 8.85 -6.14
C GLU A 21 8.80 9.45 -6.68
N CYS A 22 7.76 8.65 -6.94
CA CYS A 22 6.47 9.18 -7.41
C CYS A 22 5.74 9.95 -6.30
N TRP A 23 5.76 9.46 -5.07
CA TRP A 23 5.10 10.12 -3.94
C TRP A 23 5.82 11.40 -3.48
N ALA A 24 7.11 11.54 -3.75
CA ALA A 24 7.92 12.68 -3.29
C ALA A 24 7.73 13.98 -4.09
N GLY A 25 6.86 14.02 -5.12
CA GLY A 25 6.70 15.15 -6.05
C GLY A 25 6.96 16.55 -5.45
N ASP A 26 7.76 17.37 -6.16
CA ASP A 26 8.24 18.73 -5.81
C ASP A 26 8.84 18.96 -4.42
N GLY A 27 9.34 17.91 -3.74
CA GLY A 27 10.22 18.09 -2.57
C GLY A 27 9.59 17.86 -1.20
N ARG A 28 8.60 16.96 -1.11
CA ARG A 28 8.20 16.39 0.19
C ARG A 28 9.01 15.13 0.46
N GLU A 29 9.95 15.26 1.39
CA GLU A 29 10.88 14.21 1.81
C GLU A 29 10.12 12.98 2.33
N VAL A 30 10.09 11.89 1.55
CA VAL A 30 9.50 10.62 1.98
C VAL A 30 10.60 9.72 2.55
N VAL A 31 10.89 9.88 3.84
CA VAL A 31 11.72 8.93 4.60
C VAL A 31 10.81 7.88 5.23
N GLY A 32 11.14 6.60 5.03
CA GLY A 32 10.67 5.41 5.75
C GLY A 32 9.38 5.55 6.57
N ARG A 33 8.33 4.83 6.13
CA ARG A 33 6.93 4.90 6.60
C ARG A 33 6.27 6.18 6.09
N VAL A 34 5.75 6.16 4.84
CA VAL A 34 4.79 7.18 4.39
C VAL A 34 3.73 7.26 5.48
N PRO A 35 3.65 8.39 6.19
CA PRO A 35 2.66 8.52 7.21
C PRO A 35 1.38 8.75 6.42
N LEU A 36 0.62 7.67 6.26
CA LEU A 36 -0.76 7.73 5.82
C LEU A 36 -1.53 8.39 6.98
N CYS A 37 -1.30 9.68 7.25
CA CYS A 37 -1.75 10.37 8.46
C CYS A 37 -3.29 10.37 8.60
N GLY A 38 -4.03 10.14 7.52
CA GLY A 38 -5.49 9.92 7.54
C GLY A 38 -5.91 8.49 7.93
N LEU A 39 -4.96 7.56 7.99
CA LEU A 39 -5.14 6.10 8.04
C LEU A 39 -4.85 5.52 9.45
N GLY A 40 -5.00 6.35 10.49
CA GLY A 40 -4.88 5.95 11.91
C GLY A 40 -3.50 5.46 12.38
N GLY A 41 -2.47 5.44 11.53
CA GLY A 41 -1.10 4.99 11.89
C GLY A 41 -0.98 3.48 12.19
N GLN A 42 -1.97 2.67 11.82
CA GLN A 42 -2.05 1.26 12.21
C GLN A 42 -1.52 0.26 11.17
N VAL A 43 -1.27 0.70 9.93
CA VAL A 43 -0.84 -0.19 8.85
C VAL A 43 0.66 -0.05 8.58
N PRO A 44 1.43 -1.16 8.56
CA PRO A 44 2.84 -1.10 8.19
C PRO A 44 3.03 -0.64 6.73
N THR A 45 3.63 0.54 6.55
CA THR A 45 3.99 1.09 5.24
C THR A 45 5.48 1.02 4.98
N ARG A 46 5.87 0.49 3.82
CA ARG A 46 7.25 0.40 3.34
C ARG A 46 7.46 1.30 2.13
N GLY A 47 8.47 2.16 2.18
CA GLY A 47 8.97 2.87 0.99
C GLY A 47 9.81 1.93 0.12
N VAL A 48 9.65 2.05 -1.19
CA VAL A 48 10.59 1.54 -2.19
C VAL A 48 11.02 2.71 -3.07
N ASP A 49 12.28 2.72 -3.49
CA ASP A 49 12.83 3.84 -4.28
C ASP A 49 12.03 4.03 -5.58
N CYS A 50 11.93 2.98 -6.39
CA CYS A 50 11.13 2.96 -7.62
C CYS A 50 10.56 1.56 -7.90
N PHE A 51 9.37 1.49 -8.51
CA PHE A 51 8.75 0.25 -9.02
C PHE A 51 8.92 0.07 -10.54
N ASP A 52 9.65 0.97 -11.21
CA ASP A 52 9.82 1.03 -12.67
C ASP A 52 8.50 1.08 -13.47
N VAL A 53 7.44 1.64 -12.86
CA VAL A 53 6.09 1.80 -13.43
C VAL A 53 5.51 3.18 -13.14
N CYS A 54 6.33 4.22 -13.23
CA CYS A 54 5.97 5.60 -12.87
C CYS A 54 4.99 6.30 -13.84
N GLU A 55 4.09 5.55 -14.50
CA GLU A 55 2.99 6.13 -15.28
C GLU A 55 1.86 6.56 -14.32
N GLY A 56 2.04 7.73 -13.69
CA GLY A 56 1.07 8.35 -12.77
C GLY A 56 1.76 9.26 -11.75
N ASP A 57 0.96 9.99 -10.99
CA ASP A 57 1.46 10.94 -9.99
C ASP A 57 1.87 10.23 -8.69
N SER A 58 1.38 9.01 -8.45
CA SER A 58 1.84 8.14 -7.35
C SER A 58 1.67 6.68 -7.72
N VAL A 59 2.43 5.80 -7.07
CA VAL A 59 2.27 4.35 -7.19
C VAL A 59 2.26 3.73 -5.79
N THR A 60 1.22 2.93 -5.53
CA THR A 60 0.97 2.28 -4.24
C THR A 60 0.56 0.82 -4.46
N VAL A 61 1.09 -0.07 -3.63
CA VAL A 61 0.81 -1.50 -3.67
C VAL A 61 0.27 -1.93 -2.32
N VAL A 62 -0.96 -2.42 -2.29
CA VAL A 62 -1.57 -3.01 -1.11
C VAL A 62 -1.42 -4.51 -1.19
N ARG A 63 -0.64 -5.12 -0.29
CA ARG A 63 -0.53 -6.58 -0.23
C ARG A 63 -1.59 -7.14 0.71
N PRO A 64 -2.22 -8.27 0.34
CA PRO A 64 -3.21 -8.93 1.16
C PRO A 64 -2.62 -9.41 2.50
N SER A 65 -3.42 -9.34 3.55
CA SER A 65 -3.12 -9.97 4.85
C SER A 65 -3.02 -11.50 4.71
N ALA A 66 -2.65 -12.22 5.77
CA ALA A 66 -2.67 -13.68 5.74
C ALA A 66 -4.09 -14.23 5.48
N GLU A 67 -5.12 -13.56 6.00
CA GLU A 67 -6.52 -13.90 5.74
C GLU A 67 -6.90 -13.63 4.28
N GLY A 68 -6.59 -12.43 3.78
CA GLY A 68 -6.83 -12.07 2.37
C GLY A 68 -6.18 -13.06 1.42
N ARG A 69 -4.94 -13.48 1.68
CA ARG A 69 -4.26 -14.51 0.87
C ARG A 69 -4.98 -15.86 0.89
N ARG A 70 -5.49 -16.30 2.04
CA ARG A 70 -6.27 -17.56 2.13
C ARG A 70 -7.59 -17.46 1.37
N ALA A 71 -8.20 -16.28 1.33
CA ALA A 71 -9.38 -15.99 0.53
C ALA A 71 -9.09 -15.80 -0.98
N GLY A 72 -7.84 -15.96 -1.41
CA GLY A 72 -7.44 -15.80 -2.82
C GLY A 72 -7.09 -14.36 -3.22
N GLY A 73 -7.03 -13.44 -2.26
CA GLY A 73 -6.59 -12.07 -2.45
C GLY A 73 -5.20 -11.97 -3.06
N ARG A 74 -5.04 -11.03 -3.98
CA ARG A 74 -3.78 -10.72 -4.67
C ARG A 74 -3.37 -9.28 -4.37
N PRO A 75 -2.09 -8.92 -4.52
CA PRO A 75 -1.66 -7.54 -4.41
C PRO A 75 -2.47 -6.64 -5.34
N CYS A 76 -2.93 -5.51 -4.81
CA CYS A 76 -3.64 -4.49 -5.56
C CYS A 76 -2.68 -3.33 -5.83
N TRP A 77 -2.57 -2.94 -7.09
CA TRP A 77 -1.72 -1.85 -7.54
C TRP A 77 -2.60 -0.65 -7.86
N LEU A 78 -2.29 0.47 -7.21
CA LEU A 78 -3.03 1.72 -7.32
C LEU A 78 -2.09 2.81 -7.82
N ARG A 79 -2.62 3.71 -8.65
CA ARG A 79 -1.94 4.93 -9.11
C ARG A 79 -2.76 6.18 -8.78
N ASP A 80 -2.13 7.34 -8.76
CA ASP A 80 -2.79 8.64 -8.55
C ASP A 80 -3.55 8.77 -7.22
N VAL A 81 -3.03 8.12 -6.17
CA VAL A 81 -3.53 8.07 -4.79
C VAL A 81 -3.14 9.32 -3.96
N HIS A 82 -2.92 10.47 -4.61
CA HIS A 82 -2.59 11.72 -3.92
C HIS A 82 -3.83 12.47 -3.42
N ASP A 83 -5.00 12.16 -3.96
CA ASP A 83 -6.26 12.78 -3.59
C ASP A 83 -6.69 12.35 -2.16
N PRO A 84 -7.08 13.29 -1.28
CA PRO A 84 -7.51 12.99 0.08
C PRO A 84 -8.66 11.97 0.18
N ASP A 85 -9.66 12.03 -0.71
CA ASP A 85 -10.79 11.12 -0.69
C ASP A 85 -10.35 9.70 -1.07
N VAL A 86 -9.37 9.60 -1.98
CA VAL A 86 -8.76 8.31 -2.36
C VAL A 86 -7.93 7.75 -1.22
N LEU A 87 -7.18 8.59 -0.49
CA LEU A 87 -6.45 8.18 0.71
C LEU A 87 -7.39 7.66 1.80
N ASP A 88 -8.50 8.34 2.05
CA ASP A 88 -9.51 7.92 3.02
C ASP A 88 -10.18 6.59 2.59
N ALA A 89 -10.46 6.42 1.30
CA ALA A 89 -10.97 5.16 0.78
C ALA A 89 -9.98 3.98 0.92
N VAL A 90 -8.67 4.22 0.67
CA VAL A 90 -7.62 3.23 0.98
C VAL A 90 -7.62 2.93 2.47
N SER A 91 -7.84 3.95 3.30
CA SER A 91 -7.88 3.82 4.75
C SER A 91 -8.93 2.83 5.21
N SER A 92 -10.18 3.13 4.87
CA SER A 92 -11.33 2.32 5.25
C SER A 92 -11.26 0.91 4.66
N TRP A 93 -10.72 0.76 3.44
CA TRP A 93 -10.55 -0.56 2.84
C TRP A 93 -9.55 -1.43 3.58
N LEU A 94 -8.42 -0.87 4.02
CA LEU A 94 -7.44 -1.59 4.83
C LEU A 94 -7.99 -1.99 6.20
N GLU A 95 -8.75 -1.12 6.84
CA GLU A 95 -9.44 -1.40 8.11
C GLU A 95 -10.48 -2.52 7.96
N ALA A 96 -11.17 -2.58 6.82
CA ALA A 96 -12.08 -3.67 6.48
C ALA A 96 -11.37 -5.00 6.13
N GLY A 97 -10.04 -5.02 6.12
CA GLY A 97 -9.21 -6.22 5.89
C GLY A 97 -8.50 -6.24 4.53
N GLY A 98 -8.78 -5.28 3.66
CA GLY A 98 -8.07 -5.07 2.39
C GLY A 98 -8.29 -6.18 1.35
N PRO A 99 -7.35 -6.35 0.39
CA PRO A 99 -7.53 -7.23 -0.75
C PRO A 99 -7.85 -8.68 -0.36
N GLY A 100 -8.96 -9.20 -0.91
CA GLY A 100 -9.42 -10.56 -0.70
C GLY A 100 -10.27 -10.77 0.57
N VAL A 101 -10.30 -9.81 1.50
CA VAL A 101 -11.20 -9.82 2.66
C VAL A 101 -12.37 -8.86 2.43
N ALA A 102 -12.06 -7.64 2.00
CA ALA A 102 -13.04 -6.63 1.64
C ALA A 102 -13.02 -6.41 0.12
N GLU A 103 -14.20 -6.19 -0.46
CA GLU A 103 -14.34 -5.76 -1.84
C GLU A 103 -13.62 -4.41 -2.05
N ILE A 104 -12.99 -4.25 -3.22
CA ILE A 104 -12.34 -2.98 -3.55
C ILE A 104 -13.42 -1.92 -3.79
N PRO A 105 -13.38 -0.76 -3.11
CA PRO A 105 -14.31 0.33 -3.36
C PRO A 105 -14.22 0.81 -4.82
N ASP A 106 -15.36 1.21 -5.41
CA ASP A 106 -15.41 1.72 -6.79
C ASP A 106 -14.43 2.87 -7.02
N LEU A 107 -14.30 3.77 -6.05
CA LEU A 107 -13.32 4.86 -6.10
C LEU A 107 -11.90 4.32 -6.29
N LEU A 108 -11.49 3.30 -5.53
CA LEU A 108 -10.15 2.69 -5.67
C LEU A 108 -10.02 1.89 -6.97
N ALA A 109 -11.10 1.30 -7.46
CA ALA A 109 -11.09 0.52 -8.69
C ALA A 109 -10.73 1.38 -9.92
N ILE A 110 -11.07 2.68 -9.93
CA ILE A 110 -10.67 3.63 -10.98
C ILE A 110 -9.14 3.84 -11.00
N HIS A 111 -8.52 3.79 -9.83
CA HIS A 111 -7.08 3.94 -9.62
C HIS A 111 -6.32 2.61 -9.76
N ALA A 112 -7.03 1.49 -9.82
CA ALA A 112 -6.42 0.18 -9.93
C ALA A 112 -5.83 -0.05 -11.33
N PHE A 113 -4.61 -0.57 -11.37
CA PHE A 113 -3.95 -0.92 -12.63
C PHE A 113 -3.23 -2.26 -12.52
N THR A 114 -2.88 -2.82 -13.67
CA THR A 114 -2.07 -4.04 -13.74
C THR A 114 -0.68 -3.70 -14.28
N PRO A 115 0.38 -3.76 -13.46
CA PRO A 115 1.72 -3.51 -13.96
C PRO A 115 2.23 -4.67 -14.84
N PRO A 116 3.32 -4.44 -15.61
CA PRO A 116 3.97 -5.48 -16.39
C PRO A 116 4.33 -6.71 -15.55
N ARG A 117 4.31 -7.90 -16.17
CA ARG A 117 4.57 -9.17 -15.46
C ARG A 117 5.91 -9.19 -14.72
N ARG A 118 6.97 -8.61 -15.30
CA ARG A 118 8.30 -8.53 -14.67
C ARG A 118 8.23 -7.83 -13.30
N VAL A 119 7.54 -6.69 -13.25
CA VAL A 119 7.38 -5.83 -12.08
C VAL A 119 6.60 -6.56 -11.00
N ARG A 120 5.54 -7.28 -11.38
CA ARG A 120 4.80 -8.13 -10.44
C ARG A 120 5.67 -9.22 -9.82
N VAL A 121 6.48 -9.92 -10.61
CA VAL A 121 7.34 -11.00 -10.08
C VAL A 121 8.37 -10.46 -9.09
N GLU A 122 8.95 -9.30 -9.37
CA GLU A 122 9.97 -8.68 -8.53
C GLU A 122 9.42 -8.09 -7.23
N HIS A 123 8.21 -7.51 -7.28
CA HIS A 123 7.65 -6.74 -6.17
C HIS A 123 6.45 -7.40 -5.46
N GLU A 124 5.88 -8.48 -6.00
CA GLU A 124 4.86 -9.31 -5.31
C GLU A 124 5.46 -10.55 -4.64
N GLY A 125 6.74 -10.86 -4.90
CA GLY A 125 7.50 -11.97 -4.31
C GLY A 125 7.76 -11.86 -2.82
#